data_AF-A0ABD6DBG5-F1
#
_entry.id   AF-A0ABD6DBG5-F1
#
_cell.length_a   1.000
_cell.length_b   1.000
_cell.length_c   1.000
_cell.angle_alpha   90.00
_cell.angle_beta   90.00
_cell.angle_gamma   90.00
#
_symmetry.space_group_name_H-M   'P 1'
#
loop_
_entity.id
_entity.type
_entity.pdbx_description
1 polymer ?
#
loop_
_entity_poly.entity_id
_entity_poly.type
_entity_poly.pdbx_seq_one_letter_code
_entity_poly.pdbx_strand_id
1 'polypeptide(L)'
;MRLIQTLIPEGKRETVIEILDAEEIEFAMTSETSTSGFSDIVYIPAESDAVEGIIDQLRDVGVERDGYMVVTDVETIISEQFEEQQEANDDAEDERISRDELRTKARNLSRSTTNYLVLTIISAIVATAGLLQDSAAVVVGSMVIAPLIGPAMASCVGTVINDDDNALFWEGVRSQVIGLAVAVLSATLFALSYRAVLAPELELLLIQQVAERAHPGLLALAIALGAGTAGALSLTSGADEALVGVMIAVALMPPAASVGLGIAYADPRLAFGAGVLVLVNLLSINIAGIVTIWIKRYNPTHWYDAQQARRATVGRLVVFGLAVLVLTSFLAVSSLDARENAAFEQQVEAIAADTTDQLLGVDFEYRADLLSQQPTEVTVHVYGDSPPTAATIRERIRQETDVDVPVTVVTERVDTA
;
A
#
# COMPACT_ATOMS: atom_id res chain seq x y z
N MET A 1 22.41 0.35 -18.58
CA MET A 1 23.19 1.46 -19.18
C MET A 1 22.56 2.80 -18.83
N ARG A 2 23.41 3.79 -18.57
CA ARG A 2 23.05 5.19 -18.34
C ARG A 2 24.02 6.08 -19.10
N LEU A 3 23.57 7.29 -19.45
CA LEU A 3 24.43 8.34 -19.99
C LEU A 3 24.53 9.45 -18.98
N ILE A 4 25.73 9.67 -18.44
CA ILE A 4 26.05 10.79 -17.57
C ILE A 4 26.48 11.96 -18.48
N GLN A 5 25.84 13.11 -18.32
CA GLN A 5 26.21 14.37 -18.97
C GLN A 5 26.52 15.39 -17.89
N THR A 6 27.73 15.93 -17.87
CA THR A 6 28.09 16.94 -16.87
C THR A 6 28.94 18.05 -17.46
N LEU A 7 28.78 19.24 -16.89
CA LEU A 7 29.63 20.40 -17.15
C LEU A 7 30.94 20.28 -16.37
N ILE A 8 32.05 20.59 -17.00
CA ILE A 8 33.38 20.58 -16.38
C ILE A 8 33.79 22.02 -16.05
N PRO A 9 34.04 22.35 -14.77
CA PRO A 9 34.53 23.67 -14.37
C PRO A 9 35.88 24.01 -15.00
N GLU A 10 36.13 25.30 -15.23
CA GLU A 10 37.43 25.77 -15.72
C GLU A 10 38.59 25.30 -14.83
N GLY A 11 39.67 24.83 -15.45
CA GLY A 11 40.86 24.31 -14.75
C GLY A 11 40.74 22.88 -14.20
N LYS A 12 39.60 22.20 -14.41
CA LYS A 12 39.38 20.81 -13.96
C LYS A 12 39.42 19.77 -15.09
N ARG A 13 39.50 20.21 -16.35
CA ARG A 13 39.51 19.36 -17.54
C ARG A 13 40.50 18.20 -17.45
N GLU A 14 41.77 18.51 -17.18
CA GLU A 14 42.84 17.51 -17.20
C GLU A 14 42.66 16.48 -16.07
N THR A 15 42.27 16.93 -14.88
CA THR A 15 41.97 16.04 -13.74
C THR A 15 40.79 15.11 -14.03
N VAL A 16 39.74 15.60 -14.70
CA VAL A 16 38.59 14.76 -15.07
C VAL A 16 38.99 13.71 -16.11
N ILE A 17 39.78 14.08 -17.11
CA ILE A 17 40.29 13.15 -18.12
C ILE A 17 41.15 12.06 -17.46
N GLU A 18 42.08 12.45 -16.58
CA GLU A 18 42.94 11.50 -15.87
C GLU A 18 42.15 10.46 -15.07
N ILE A 19 41.04 10.86 -14.45
CA ILE A 19 40.18 9.95 -13.68
C ILE A 19 39.45 8.97 -14.57
N LEU A 20 38.85 9.46 -15.66
CA LEU A 20 38.12 8.61 -16.60
C LEU A 20 39.05 7.64 -17.32
N ASP A 21 40.24 8.11 -17.73
CA ASP A 21 41.26 7.25 -18.36
C ASP A 21 41.83 6.20 -17.38
N ALA A 22 41.98 6.54 -16.10
CA ALA A 22 42.52 5.61 -15.09
C ALA A 22 41.60 4.42 -14.80
N GLU A 23 40.29 4.62 -14.93
CA GLU A 23 39.26 3.59 -14.77
C GLU A 23 38.85 2.96 -16.11
N GLU A 24 39.57 3.27 -17.19
CA GLU A 24 39.27 2.79 -18.57
C GLU A 24 37.83 3.10 -19.02
N ILE A 25 37.27 4.22 -18.55
CA ILE A 25 35.90 4.66 -18.87
C ILE A 25 35.90 5.41 -20.20
N GLU A 26 35.09 4.95 -21.15
CA GLU A 26 34.87 5.69 -22.38
C GLU A 26 34.05 6.96 -22.16
N PHE A 27 34.47 8.05 -22.80
CA PHE A 27 33.74 9.32 -22.78
C PHE A 27 33.89 10.10 -24.09
N ALA A 28 32.89 10.91 -24.39
CA ALA A 28 32.98 11.96 -25.40
C ALA A 28 32.96 13.33 -24.72
N MET A 29 33.73 14.28 -25.24
CA MET A 29 33.81 15.63 -24.69
C MET A 29 33.65 16.68 -25.79
N THR A 30 32.87 17.72 -25.53
CA THR A 30 32.75 18.90 -26.38
C THR A 30 33.07 20.15 -25.58
N SER A 31 33.67 21.14 -26.22
CA SER A 31 33.91 22.43 -25.56
C SER A 31 32.61 23.17 -25.34
N GLU A 32 32.48 23.77 -24.16
CA GLU A 32 31.35 24.63 -23.82
C GLU A 32 31.73 26.10 -24.05
N THR A 33 30.84 26.83 -24.69
CA THR A 33 31.00 28.24 -25.10
C THR A 33 29.89 29.13 -24.58
N SER A 34 28.79 28.59 -24.04
CA SER A 34 27.61 29.37 -23.67
C SER A 34 27.74 30.12 -22.34
N THR A 35 28.45 29.55 -21.37
CA THR A 35 28.49 30.04 -19.99
C THR A 35 29.93 30.18 -19.51
N SER A 36 30.30 31.34 -18.97
CA SER A 36 31.61 31.58 -18.37
C SER A 36 31.79 30.74 -17.09
N GLY A 37 32.92 30.05 -16.94
CA GLY A 37 33.22 29.23 -15.76
C GLY A 37 33.24 27.71 -16.01
N PHE A 38 32.82 27.26 -17.20
CA PHE A 38 32.92 25.86 -17.63
C PHE A 38 33.71 25.77 -18.92
N SER A 39 34.58 24.76 -19.04
CA SER A 39 35.39 24.55 -20.24
C SER A 39 34.74 23.59 -21.23
N ASP A 40 34.07 22.55 -20.73
CA ASP A 40 33.62 21.41 -21.53
C ASP A 40 32.33 20.78 -20.97
N ILE A 41 31.63 20.06 -21.84
CA ILE A 41 30.58 19.11 -21.47
C ILE A 41 31.10 17.71 -21.79
N VAL A 42 31.01 16.80 -20.82
CA VAL A 42 31.42 15.40 -20.98
C VAL A 42 30.20 14.48 -20.98
N TYR A 43 30.23 13.49 -21.86
CA TYR A 43 29.23 12.45 -22.07
C TYR A 43 29.87 11.11 -21.75
N ILE A 44 29.40 10.46 -20.69
CA ILE A 44 29.98 9.23 -20.17
C ILE A 44 28.92 8.14 -20.22
N PRO A 45 28.91 7.28 -21.26
CA PRO A 45 28.12 6.05 -21.24
C PRO A 45 28.69 5.10 -20.20
N ALA A 46 27.85 4.64 -19.28
CA ALA A 46 28.26 3.76 -18.19
C ALA A 46 27.23 2.67 -17.91
N GLU A 47 27.69 1.54 -17.39
CA GLU A 47 26.84 0.51 -16.81
C GLU A 47 26.11 1.06 -15.57
N SER A 48 24.90 0.56 -15.30
CA SER A 48 24.00 1.17 -14.30
C SER A 48 24.58 1.14 -12.87
N ASP A 49 25.42 0.15 -12.59
CA ASP A 49 26.17 -0.08 -11.37
C ASP A 49 27.45 0.77 -11.26
N ALA A 50 28.13 1.03 -12.37
CA ALA A 50 29.34 1.86 -12.43
C ALA A 50 29.03 3.36 -12.26
N VAL A 51 27.82 3.81 -12.60
CA VAL A 51 27.40 5.22 -12.56
C VAL A 51 27.70 5.88 -11.21
N GLU A 52 27.42 5.21 -10.09
CA GLU A 52 27.62 5.80 -8.75
C GLU A 52 29.10 6.09 -8.48
N GLY A 53 30.00 5.15 -8.82
CA GLY A 53 31.44 5.33 -8.65
C GLY A 53 31.97 6.51 -9.47
N ILE A 54 31.50 6.65 -10.71
CA ILE A 54 31.88 7.75 -11.60
C ILE A 54 31.40 9.09 -11.04
N ILE A 55 30.14 9.16 -10.59
CA ILE A 55 29.57 10.38 -10.01
C ILE A 55 30.36 10.80 -8.76
N ASP A 56 30.68 9.87 -7.87
CA ASP A 56 31.40 10.17 -6.63
C ASP A 56 32.82 10.69 -6.92
N GLN A 57 33.54 10.07 -7.85
CA GLN A 57 34.87 10.55 -8.25
C GLN A 57 34.82 11.95 -8.88
N LEU A 58 33.83 12.22 -9.73
CA LEU A 58 33.65 13.56 -10.32
C LEU A 58 33.27 14.61 -9.25
N ARG A 59 32.46 14.23 -8.26
CA ARG A 59 32.09 15.09 -7.12
C ARG A 59 33.27 15.44 -6.24
N ASP A 60 34.15 14.48 -5.96
CA ASP A 60 35.36 14.69 -5.14
C ASP A 60 36.29 15.76 -5.74
N VAL A 61 36.29 15.88 -7.06
CA VAL A 61 37.10 16.86 -7.81
C VAL A 61 36.38 18.22 -7.95
N GLY A 62 35.08 18.26 -7.63
CA GLY A 62 34.25 19.46 -7.59
C GLY A 62 33.42 19.72 -8.84
N VAL A 63 33.20 18.72 -9.71
CA VAL A 63 32.52 18.89 -11.00
C VAL A 63 31.06 19.32 -10.85
N GLU A 64 30.35 18.85 -9.81
CA GLU A 64 28.92 19.17 -9.60
C GLU A 64 28.68 20.53 -8.91
N ARG A 65 29.68 21.09 -8.21
CA ARG A 65 29.44 22.17 -7.21
C ARG A 65 28.81 23.45 -7.76
N ASP A 66 29.17 23.83 -8.98
CA ASP A 66 28.73 25.07 -9.61
C ASP A 66 27.84 24.82 -10.86
N GLY A 67 27.69 23.56 -11.27
CA GLY A 67 27.02 23.14 -12.52
C GLY A 67 25.84 22.20 -12.29
N TYR A 68 25.51 21.41 -13.32
CA TYR A 68 24.54 20.33 -13.22
C TYR A 68 25.08 19.08 -13.91
N MET A 69 24.63 17.93 -13.41
CA MET A 69 24.87 16.62 -13.99
C MET A 69 23.52 15.97 -14.30
N VAL A 70 23.36 15.53 -15.54
CA VAL A 70 22.17 14.83 -16.03
C VAL A 70 22.52 13.37 -16.21
N VAL A 71 21.77 12.47 -15.60
CA VAL A 71 21.87 11.03 -15.82
C VAL A 71 20.62 10.59 -16.55
N THR A 72 20.78 9.99 -17.73
CA THR A 72 19.65 9.56 -18.57
C THR A 72 19.71 8.06 -18.82
N ASP A 73 18.54 7.42 -18.83
CA ASP A 73 18.38 6.04 -19.25
C ASP A 73 18.62 5.94 -20.76
N VAL A 74 19.53 5.05 -21.16
CA VAL A 74 19.79 4.81 -22.57
C VAL A 74 19.04 3.56 -22.99
N GLU A 75 18.13 3.68 -23.95
CA GLU A 75 17.34 2.55 -24.46
C GLU A 75 18.21 1.52 -25.21
N THR A 76 19.21 1.97 -25.96
CA THR A 76 20.16 1.10 -26.68
C THR A 76 21.45 1.86 -26.98
N ILE A 77 22.59 1.22 -26.77
CA ILE A 77 23.92 1.67 -27.24
C ILE A 77 24.32 0.75 -28.37
N ILE A 78 24.75 1.32 -29.51
CA ILE A 78 25.24 0.56 -30.66
C ILE A 78 26.72 0.90 -30.82
N SER A 79 27.60 -0.03 -30.47
CA SER A 79 29.04 0.09 -30.65
C SER A 79 29.69 -1.29 -30.66
N GLU A 80 30.55 -1.55 -31.64
CA GLU A 80 31.34 -2.78 -31.76
C GLU A 80 32.26 -2.99 -30.53
N GLN A 81 32.67 -1.92 -29.85
CA GLN A 81 33.53 -1.98 -28.65
C GLN A 81 32.75 -2.24 -27.35
N PHE A 82 31.50 -1.76 -27.27
CA PHE A 82 30.63 -2.03 -26.11
C PHE A 82 30.08 -3.46 -26.12
N GLU A 83 29.89 -4.06 -27.30
CA GLU A 83 29.48 -5.48 -27.43
C GLU A 83 30.56 -6.42 -26.84
N GLU A 84 31.85 -6.14 -27.06
CA GLU A 84 32.97 -6.94 -26.52
C GLU A 84 33.12 -6.79 -24.98
N GLN A 85 32.83 -5.62 -24.41
CA GLN A 85 32.84 -5.41 -22.95
C GLN A 85 31.64 -6.07 -22.25
N GLN A 86 30.46 -6.04 -22.89
CA GLN A 86 29.24 -6.66 -22.35
C GLN A 86 29.32 -8.19 -22.34
N GLU A 87 29.99 -8.80 -23.33
CA GLU A 87 30.27 -10.25 -23.33
C GLU A 87 31.33 -10.68 -22.29
N ALA A 88 32.20 -9.77 -21.85
CA ALA A 88 33.21 -10.05 -20.82
C ALA A 88 32.67 -9.94 -19.38
N ASN A 89 31.59 -9.17 -19.18
CA ASN A 89 30.93 -8.89 -17.90
C ASN A 89 29.64 -9.69 -17.70
N ASP A 90 29.43 -10.78 -18.44
CA ASP A 90 28.22 -11.64 -18.39
C ASP A 90 28.09 -12.48 -17.09
N ASP A 91 28.69 -12.01 -15.99
CA ASP A 91 28.24 -12.34 -14.64
C ASP A 91 27.02 -11.46 -14.37
N ALA A 92 25.85 -12.08 -14.32
CA ALA A 92 24.54 -11.46 -14.10
C ALA A 92 24.44 -10.62 -12.81
N GLU A 93 25.10 -9.46 -12.76
CA GLU A 93 24.96 -8.48 -11.69
C GLU A 93 23.71 -7.64 -11.95
N ASP A 94 22.63 -8.04 -11.26
CA ASP A 94 21.37 -7.32 -11.02
C ASP A 94 21.33 -5.87 -11.57
N GLU A 95 20.53 -5.60 -12.61
CA GLU A 95 20.13 -4.25 -13.04
C GLU A 95 19.67 -3.43 -11.81
N ARG A 96 20.56 -2.63 -11.25
CA ARG A 96 20.33 -1.83 -10.04
C ARG A 96 20.57 -0.36 -10.38
N ILE A 97 19.58 0.49 -10.15
CA ILE A 97 19.71 1.93 -10.39
C ILE A 97 20.49 2.62 -9.26
N SER A 98 21.13 3.75 -9.55
CA SER A 98 21.92 4.52 -8.57
C SER A 98 21.05 5.11 -7.44
N ARG A 99 21.65 5.51 -6.31
CA ARG A 99 20.92 6.13 -5.17
C ARG A 99 20.24 7.44 -5.52
N ASP A 100 20.94 8.32 -6.23
CA ASP A 100 20.40 9.62 -6.60
C ASP A 100 19.30 9.49 -7.64
N GLU A 101 19.43 8.50 -8.53
CA GLU A 101 18.34 8.10 -9.41
C GLU A 101 17.16 7.52 -8.62
N LEU A 102 17.39 6.61 -7.67
CA LEU A 102 16.37 6.04 -6.78
C LEU A 102 15.61 7.11 -5.99
N ARG A 103 16.34 8.08 -5.39
CA ARG A 103 15.75 9.24 -4.71
C ARG A 103 14.92 10.09 -5.67
N THR A 104 15.47 10.37 -6.84
CA THR A 104 14.80 11.21 -7.85
C THR A 104 13.54 10.53 -8.37
N LYS A 105 13.59 9.23 -8.64
CA LYS A 105 12.46 8.40 -9.08
C LYS A 105 11.36 8.35 -8.00
N ALA A 106 11.74 8.12 -6.74
CA ALA A 106 10.82 8.15 -5.61
C ALA A 106 10.15 9.52 -5.41
N ARG A 107 10.90 10.64 -5.56
CA ARG A 107 10.34 12.00 -5.54
C ARG A 107 9.49 12.31 -6.77
N ASN A 108 9.85 11.80 -7.94
CA ASN A 108 9.11 12.03 -9.18
C ASN A 108 7.75 11.33 -9.16
N LEU A 109 7.67 10.17 -8.54
CA LEU A 109 6.40 9.50 -8.28
C LEU A 109 5.46 10.32 -7.37
N SER A 110 5.95 11.35 -6.65
CA SER A 110 5.13 12.23 -5.81
C SER A 110 4.88 13.63 -6.39
N ARG A 111 5.29 13.91 -7.65
CA ARG A 111 5.57 15.28 -8.13
C ARG A 111 4.38 16.19 -8.48
N SER A 112 3.14 15.82 -8.16
CA SER A 112 2.03 16.76 -8.23
C SER A 112 1.05 16.52 -7.11
N THR A 113 1.19 17.29 -6.02
CA THR A 113 0.26 17.26 -4.88
C THR A 113 -1.19 17.45 -5.37
N THR A 114 -1.41 18.31 -6.37
CA THR A 114 -2.75 18.53 -6.93
C THR A 114 -3.28 17.31 -7.68
N ASN A 115 -2.51 16.73 -8.61
CA ASN A 115 -2.98 15.55 -9.35
C ASN A 115 -3.14 14.35 -8.42
N TYR A 116 -2.21 14.18 -7.49
CA TYR A 116 -2.27 13.16 -6.44
C TYR A 116 -3.61 13.25 -5.68
N LEU A 117 -3.96 14.43 -5.19
CA LEU A 117 -5.20 14.65 -4.44
C LEU A 117 -6.43 14.44 -5.31
N VAL A 118 -6.47 15.01 -6.53
CA VAL A 118 -7.61 14.87 -7.44
C VAL A 118 -7.85 13.42 -7.84
N LEU A 119 -6.80 12.68 -8.21
CA LEU A 119 -6.89 11.27 -8.55
C LEU A 119 -7.29 10.42 -7.34
N THR A 120 -6.82 10.77 -6.14
CA THR A 120 -7.24 10.11 -4.89
C THR A 120 -8.73 10.34 -4.61
N ILE A 121 -9.24 11.56 -4.80
CA ILE A 121 -10.67 11.88 -4.65
C ILE A 121 -11.50 11.08 -5.65
N ILE A 122 -11.11 11.09 -6.93
CA ILE A 122 -11.82 10.36 -8.00
C ILE A 122 -11.80 8.87 -7.69
N SER A 123 -10.63 8.30 -7.37
CA SER A 123 -10.50 6.90 -7.00
C SER A 123 -11.38 6.53 -5.81
N ALA A 124 -11.42 7.35 -4.75
CA ALA A 124 -12.23 7.08 -3.56
C ALA A 124 -13.73 7.08 -3.88
N ILE A 125 -14.19 7.99 -4.73
CA ILE A 125 -15.59 8.03 -5.19
C ILE A 125 -15.91 6.76 -6.00
N VAL A 126 -15.06 6.40 -6.97
CA VAL A 126 -15.27 5.21 -7.81
C VAL A 126 -15.20 3.93 -6.98
N ALA A 127 -14.28 3.84 -6.01
CA ALA A 127 -14.17 2.72 -5.08
C ALA A 127 -15.44 2.57 -4.25
N THR A 128 -15.94 3.67 -3.67
CA THR A 128 -17.16 3.66 -2.85
C THR A 128 -18.39 3.27 -3.68
N ALA A 129 -18.50 3.79 -4.91
CA ALA A 129 -19.58 3.41 -5.83
C ALA A 129 -19.47 1.93 -6.25
N GLY A 130 -18.26 1.43 -6.50
CA GLY A 130 -18.01 0.02 -6.81
C GLY A 130 -18.37 -0.91 -5.66
N LEU A 131 -18.01 -0.53 -4.43
CA LEU A 131 -18.42 -1.25 -3.22
C LEU A 131 -19.94 -1.28 -3.08
N LEU A 132 -20.62 -0.14 -3.18
CA LEU A 132 -22.08 -0.05 -3.06
C LEU A 132 -22.84 -0.83 -4.15
N GLN A 133 -22.22 -1.02 -5.33
CA GLN A 133 -22.79 -1.82 -6.43
C GLN A 133 -22.38 -3.30 -6.38
N ASP A 134 -21.65 -3.73 -5.35
CA ASP A 134 -21.07 -5.06 -5.24
C ASP A 134 -20.23 -5.47 -6.47
N SER A 135 -19.57 -4.50 -7.11
CA SER A 135 -18.85 -4.69 -8.38
C SER A 135 -17.35 -4.73 -8.17
N ALA A 136 -16.81 -5.95 -8.07
CA ALA A 136 -15.37 -6.18 -7.97
C ALA A 136 -14.59 -5.52 -9.13
N ALA A 137 -15.15 -5.50 -10.35
CA ALA A 137 -14.50 -4.88 -11.52
C ALA A 137 -14.36 -3.35 -11.38
N VAL A 138 -15.38 -2.66 -10.87
CA VAL A 138 -15.33 -1.20 -10.63
C VAL A 138 -14.38 -0.90 -9.47
N VAL A 139 -14.41 -1.73 -8.42
CA VAL A 139 -13.47 -1.65 -7.29
C VAL A 139 -12.03 -1.79 -7.79
N VAL A 140 -11.74 -2.73 -8.69
CA VAL A 140 -10.41 -2.87 -9.32
C VAL A 140 -10.07 -1.65 -10.18
N GLY A 141 -11.01 -1.15 -10.98
CA GLY A 141 -10.81 0.07 -11.78
C GLY A 141 -10.44 1.29 -10.93
N SER A 142 -11.01 1.42 -9.74
CA SER A 142 -10.67 2.49 -8.80
C SER A 142 -9.20 2.43 -8.33
N MET A 143 -8.64 1.24 -8.17
CA MET A 143 -7.26 1.04 -7.72
C MET A 143 -6.26 1.53 -8.77
N VAL A 144 -6.56 1.32 -10.05
CA VAL A 144 -5.70 1.77 -11.16
C VAL A 144 -5.58 3.29 -11.22
N ILE A 145 -6.60 4.01 -10.76
CA ILE A 145 -6.62 5.48 -10.75
C ILE A 145 -5.73 6.04 -9.62
N ALA A 146 -5.58 5.32 -8.51
CA ALA A 146 -4.99 5.86 -7.28
C ALA A 146 -3.45 5.88 -7.31
N PRO A 147 -2.81 7.06 -7.21
CA PRO A 147 -1.36 7.20 -7.29
C PRO A 147 -0.66 6.94 -5.94
N LEU A 148 -0.87 5.76 -5.34
CA LEU A 148 -0.40 5.46 -3.97
C LEU A 148 1.05 4.94 -3.88
N ILE A 149 1.70 4.59 -4.99
CA ILE A 149 3.07 4.09 -5.00
C ILE A 149 4.10 5.13 -4.57
N GLY A 150 4.00 6.36 -5.06
CA GLY A 150 4.99 7.40 -4.80
C GLY A 150 5.20 7.70 -3.32
N PRO A 151 4.13 8.02 -2.57
CA PRO A 151 4.24 8.26 -1.13
C PRO A 151 4.85 7.07 -0.35
N ALA A 152 4.51 5.83 -0.71
CA ALA A 152 5.03 4.63 -0.06
C ALA A 152 6.50 4.36 -0.42
N MET A 153 6.90 4.59 -1.67
CA MET A 153 8.28 4.44 -2.09
C MET A 153 9.18 5.53 -1.52
N ALA A 154 8.72 6.77 -1.46
CA ALA A 154 9.43 7.88 -0.84
C ALA A 154 9.73 7.60 0.64
N SER A 155 8.79 7.06 1.42
CA SER A 155 9.06 6.68 2.81
C SER A 155 10.03 5.51 2.94
N CYS A 156 9.97 4.52 2.04
CA CYS A 156 10.89 3.38 2.05
C CYS A 156 12.33 3.82 1.71
N VAL A 157 12.50 4.53 0.60
CA VAL A 157 13.79 5.07 0.13
C VAL A 157 14.37 6.04 1.17
N GLY A 158 13.56 7.00 1.63
CA GLY A 158 13.97 7.95 2.67
C GLY A 158 14.34 7.29 4.00
N THR A 159 13.81 6.10 4.28
CA THR A 159 14.22 5.32 5.45
C THR A 159 15.60 4.72 5.30
N VAL A 160 15.87 4.06 4.18
CA VAL A 160 17.12 3.32 3.97
C VAL A 160 18.29 4.25 3.69
N ILE A 161 18.07 5.27 2.86
CA ILE A 161 19.13 6.20 2.47
C ILE A 161 19.38 7.22 3.59
N ASN A 162 18.36 7.60 4.37
CA ASN A 162 18.49 8.48 5.53
C ASN A 162 19.19 9.82 5.20
N ASP A 163 18.61 10.55 4.23
CA ASP A 163 19.03 11.90 3.82
C ASP A 163 19.02 12.90 4.98
N ASP A 164 19.65 14.07 4.80
CA ASP A 164 19.68 15.17 5.76
C ASP A 164 18.30 15.42 6.39
N ASP A 165 18.24 15.27 7.72
CA ASP A 165 17.03 15.41 8.55
C ASP A 165 15.84 14.49 8.21
N ASN A 166 16.04 13.39 7.48
CA ASN A 166 14.97 12.46 7.09
C ASN A 166 13.85 13.11 6.26
N ALA A 167 14.16 14.15 5.49
CA ALA A 167 13.16 14.92 4.75
C ALA A 167 12.29 14.05 3.84
N LEU A 168 12.91 13.15 3.05
CA LEU A 168 12.20 12.28 2.11
C LEU A 168 11.28 11.26 2.83
N PHE A 169 11.72 10.74 3.97
CA PHE A 169 10.90 9.85 4.80
C PHE A 169 9.62 10.56 5.26
N TRP A 170 9.76 11.76 5.83
CA TRP A 170 8.63 12.54 6.33
C TRP A 170 7.73 13.04 5.21
N GLU A 171 8.27 13.38 4.05
CA GLU A 171 7.51 13.72 2.85
C GLU A 171 6.62 12.54 2.40
N GLY A 172 7.19 11.33 2.34
CA GLY A 172 6.45 10.11 1.99
C GLY A 172 5.37 9.76 3.00
N VAL A 173 5.70 9.78 4.30
CA VAL A 173 4.74 9.48 5.39
C VAL A 173 3.62 10.52 5.43
N ARG A 174 3.95 11.82 5.34
CA ARG A 174 2.94 12.88 5.32
C ARG A 174 2.00 12.73 4.12
N SER A 175 2.55 12.42 2.95
CA SER A 175 1.77 12.21 1.73
C SER A 175 0.84 11.00 1.87
N GLN A 176 1.30 9.88 2.44
CA GLN A 176 0.45 8.72 2.74
C GLN A 176 -0.70 9.06 3.67
N VAL A 177 -0.42 9.77 4.77
CA VAL A 177 -1.44 10.16 5.75
C VAL A 177 -2.46 11.13 5.14
N ILE A 178 -2.00 12.14 4.39
CA ILE A 178 -2.89 13.10 3.72
C ILE A 178 -3.74 12.40 2.66
N GLY A 179 -3.15 11.58 1.81
CA GLY A 179 -3.89 10.86 0.77
C GLY A 179 -4.91 9.91 1.35
N LEU A 180 -4.55 9.15 2.39
CA LEU A 180 -5.49 8.27 3.07
C LEU A 180 -6.63 9.07 3.73
N ALA A 181 -6.33 10.17 4.42
CA ALA A 181 -7.35 11.03 5.01
C ALA A 181 -8.30 11.60 3.95
N VAL A 182 -7.77 12.04 2.80
CA VAL A 182 -8.55 12.55 1.67
C VAL A 182 -9.39 11.44 1.03
N ALA A 183 -8.86 10.23 0.89
CA ALA A 183 -9.60 9.08 0.39
C ALA A 183 -10.79 8.75 1.30
N VAL A 184 -10.55 8.61 2.60
CA VAL A 184 -11.59 8.33 3.60
C VAL A 184 -12.63 9.45 3.63
N LEU A 185 -12.20 10.72 3.64
CA LEU A 185 -13.10 11.87 3.65
C LEU A 185 -13.97 11.92 2.40
N SER A 186 -13.39 11.67 1.23
CA SER A 186 -14.11 11.68 -0.05
C SER A 186 -15.12 10.53 -0.13
N ALA A 187 -14.72 9.33 0.30
CA ALA A 187 -15.61 8.18 0.40
C ALA A 187 -16.76 8.45 1.38
N THR A 188 -16.46 9.03 2.54
CA THR A 188 -17.47 9.40 3.55
C THR A 188 -18.47 10.40 2.99
N LEU A 189 -18.00 11.47 2.35
CA LEU A 189 -18.86 12.53 1.82
C LEU A 189 -19.74 12.02 0.68
N PHE A 190 -19.19 11.18 -0.20
CA PHE A 190 -19.95 10.52 -1.26
C PHE A 190 -21.01 9.56 -0.68
N ALA A 191 -20.63 8.71 0.28
CA ALA A 191 -21.54 7.78 0.94
C ALA A 191 -22.66 8.50 1.71
N LEU A 192 -22.37 9.60 2.41
CA LEU A 192 -23.38 10.44 3.07
C LEU A 192 -24.37 11.04 2.05
N SER A 193 -23.85 11.51 0.92
CA SER A 193 -24.69 12.05 -0.16
C SER A 193 -25.58 10.96 -0.76
N TYR A 194 -25.05 9.76 -0.97
CA TYR A 194 -25.82 8.61 -1.46
C TYR A 194 -26.89 8.17 -0.46
N ARG A 195 -26.54 8.03 0.82
CA ARG A 195 -27.44 7.67 1.92
C ARG A 195 -28.61 8.65 2.04
N ALA A 196 -28.34 9.95 1.93
CA ALA A 196 -29.36 10.99 2.08
C ALA A 196 -30.39 11.02 0.93
N VAL A 197 -30.04 10.52 -0.26
CA VAL A 197 -30.88 10.65 -1.46
C VAL A 197 -31.49 9.32 -1.90
N LEU A 198 -30.76 8.20 -1.84
CA LEU A 198 -31.18 6.93 -2.44
C LEU A 198 -31.49 5.82 -1.43
N ALA A 199 -30.69 5.66 -0.37
CA ALA A 199 -30.76 4.46 0.48
C ALA A 199 -30.45 4.77 1.96
N PRO A 200 -31.41 5.28 2.73
CA PRO A 200 -31.19 5.67 4.12
C PRO A 200 -31.03 4.49 5.09
N GLU A 201 -31.61 3.33 4.75
CA GLU A 201 -31.67 2.10 5.58
C GLU A 201 -30.85 0.94 4.97
N LEU A 202 -29.81 1.26 4.17
CA LEU A 202 -28.98 0.23 3.54
C LEU A 202 -28.12 -0.50 4.58
N GLU A 203 -28.28 -1.82 4.66
CA GLU A 203 -27.40 -2.69 5.43
C GLU A 203 -26.13 -3.00 4.64
N LEU A 204 -25.04 -2.37 5.04
CA LEU A 204 -23.75 -2.45 4.33
C LEU A 204 -23.13 -3.85 4.34
N LEU A 205 -23.37 -4.63 5.39
CA LEU A 205 -22.78 -5.96 5.56
C LEU A 205 -23.45 -7.03 4.68
N LEU A 206 -24.61 -6.75 4.09
CA LEU A 206 -25.21 -7.62 3.07
C LEU A 206 -24.47 -7.54 1.72
N ILE A 207 -23.65 -6.50 1.54
CA ILE A 207 -22.86 -6.31 0.32
C ILE A 207 -21.55 -7.06 0.49
N GLN A 208 -21.35 -8.12 -0.29
CA GLN A 208 -20.21 -9.02 -0.15
C GLN A 208 -18.87 -8.27 -0.23
N GLN A 209 -18.72 -7.36 -1.19
CA GLN A 209 -17.49 -6.56 -1.34
C GLN A 209 -17.17 -5.68 -0.11
N VAL A 210 -18.16 -5.31 0.69
CA VAL A 210 -18.00 -4.53 1.93
C VAL A 210 -17.76 -5.45 3.12
N ALA A 211 -18.53 -6.54 3.24
CA ALA A 211 -18.42 -7.52 4.32
C ALA A 211 -17.01 -8.14 4.39
N GLU A 212 -16.40 -8.44 3.24
CA GLU A 212 -15.02 -8.93 3.15
C GLU A 212 -13.97 -7.97 3.73
N ARG A 213 -14.31 -6.69 3.94
CA ARG A 213 -13.43 -5.68 4.55
C ARG A 213 -13.73 -5.41 6.01
N ALA A 214 -14.88 -5.85 6.52
CA ALA A 214 -15.20 -5.81 7.94
C ALA A 214 -14.43 -6.88 8.74
N HIS A 215 -14.11 -8.03 8.11
CA HIS A 215 -13.39 -9.15 8.71
C HIS A 215 -12.07 -9.43 7.99
N PRO A 216 -10.98 -8.73 8.34
CA PRO A 216 -9.76 -8.80 7.57
C PRO A 216 -9.02 -10.11 7.80
N GLY A 217 -8.80 -10.88 6.73
CA GLY A 217 -8.06 -12.14 6.79
C GLY A 217 -6.53 -11.94 6.86
N LEU A 218 -5.83 -12.90 7.46
CA LEU A 218 -4.37 -12.92 7.54
C LEU A 218 -3.68 -12.92 6.16
N LEU A 219 -4.37 -13.38 5.11
CA LEU A 219 -3.85 -13.37 3.74
C LEU A 219 -3.62 -11.95 3.20
N ALA A 220 -4.32 -10.94 3.73
CA ALA A 220 -4.08 -9.54 3.36
C ALA A 220 -2.65 -9.09 3.70
N LEU A 221 -2.07 -9.63 4.78
CA LEU A 221 -0.68 -9.37 5.15
C LEU A 221 0.29 -9.85 4.07
N ALA A 222 0.08 -11.05 3.54
CA ALA A 222 0.93 -11.61 2.49
C ALA A 222 0.86 -10.76 1.20
N ILE A 223 -0.34 -10.29 0.85
CA ILE A 223 -0.55 -9.40 -0.30
C ILE A 223 0.18 -8.06 -0.08
N ALA A 224 0.04 -7.46 1.10
CA ALA A 224 0.69 -6.19 1.43
C ALA A 224 2.23 -6.29 1.43
N LEU A 225 2.78 -7.35 2.02
CA LEU A 225 4.23 -7.62 1.99
C LEU A 225 4.73 -7.85 0.56
N GLY A 226 3.98 -8.61 -0.25
CA GLY A 226 4.28 -8.82 -1.66
C GLY A 226 4.26 -7.52 -2.47
N ALA A 227 3.25 -6.66 -2.28
CA ALA A 227 3.15 -5.36 -2.94
C ALA A 227 4.30 -4.42 -2.57
N GLY A 228 4.69 -4.37 -1.29
CA GLY A 228 5.85 -3.59 -0.85
C GLY A 228 7.17 -4.09 -1.42
N THR A 229 7.36 -5.41 -1.46
CA THR A 229 8.55 -6.05 -2.06
C THR A 229 8.62 -5.78 -3.56
N ALA A 230 7.54 -6.02 -4.29
CA ALA A 230 7.46 -5.75 -5.71
C ALA A 230 7.70 -4.27 -6.03
N GLY A 231 7.17 -3.36 -5.19
CA GLY A 231 7.32 -1.92 -5.39
C GLY A 231 8.75 -1.47 -5.21
N ALA A 232 9.41 -1.97 -4.15
CA ALA A 232 10.82 -1.74 -3.96
C ALA A 232 11.66 -2.34 -5.11
N LEU A 233 11.40 -3.58 -5.53
CA LEU A 233 12.14 -4.21 -6.63
C LEU A 233 11.98 -3.45 -7.96
N SER A 234 10.75 -3.11 -8.35
CA SER A 234 10.48 -2.34 -9.57
C SER A 234 11.19 -1.00 -9.54
N LEU A 235 11.19 -0.33 -8.39
CA LEU A 235 11.89 0.93 -8.23
C LEU A 235 13.41 0.75 -8.33
N THR A 236 13.99 -0.26 -7.67
CA THR A 236 15.44 -0.51 -7.68
C THR A 236 15.97 -1.06 -9.00
N SER A 237 15.12 -1.70 -9.80
CA SER A 237 15.51 -2.32 -11.08
C SER A 237 15.12 -1.50 -12.31
N GLY A 238 14.61 -0.28 -12.13
CA GLY A 238 14.23 0.56 -13.27
C GLY A 238 12.94 0.13 -14.01
N ALA A 239 12.34 -1.00 -13.63
CA ALA A 239 11.16 -1.59 -14.29
C ALA A 239 9.87 -0.72 -14.19
N ASP A 240 8.88 -1.04 -15.01
CA ASP A 240 7.59 -0.34 -15.10
C ASP A 240 6.85 -0.22 -13.76
N GLU A 241 6.73 1.02 -13.28
CA GLU A 241 6.17 1.35 -11.96
C GLU A 241 4.63 1.29 -11.93
N ALA A 242 4.00 1.36 -13.09
CA ALA A 242 2.55 1.42 -13.23
C ALA A 242 1.86 0.15 -12.70
N LEU A 243 2.38 -1.03 -13.05
CA LEU A 243 1.84 -2.32 -12.62
C LEU A 243 1.91 -2.49 -11.09
N VAL A 244 3.01 -2.05 -10.49
CA VAL A 244 3.17 -2.15 -9.04
C VAL A 244 2.34 -1.10 -8.30
N GLY A 245 2.12 0.07 -8.92
CA GLY A 245 1.22 1.08 -8.39
C GLY A 245 -0.19 0.55 -8.18
N VAL A 246 -0.69 -0.27 -9.10
CA VAL A 246 -1.98 -0.95 -8.94
C VAL A 246 -1.97 -1.86 -7.71
N MET A 247 -0.93 -2.66 -7.49
CA MET A 247 -0.86 -3.60 -6.35
C MET A 247 -0.89 -2.91 -4.98
N ILE A 248 -0.20 -1.77 -4.85
CA ILE A 248 -0.25 -0.96 -3.62
C ILE A 248 -1.64 -0.34 -3.44
N ALA A 249 -2.25 0.14 -4.52
CA ALA A 249 -3.60 0.68 -4.48
C ALA A 249 -4.68 -0.37 -4.15
N VAL A 250 -4.51 -1.61 -4.63
CA VAL A 250 -5.38 -2.76 -4.30
C VAL A 250 -5.48 -2.96 -2.80
N ALA A 251 -4.35 -2.83 -2.10
CA ALA A 251 -4.28 -3.05 -0.65
C ALA A 251 -4.84 -1.87 0.16
N LEU A 252 -4.90 -0.66 -0.37
CA LEU A 252 -5.20 0.55 0.41
C LEU A 252 -6.55 1.19 0.06
N MET A 253 -6.91 1.30 -1.22
CA MET A 253 -8.05 2.11 -1.63
C MET A 253 -9.41 1.54 -1.22
N PRO A 254 -9.75 0.26 -1.48
CA PRO A 254 -11.05 -0.25 -1.07
C PRO A 254 -11.23 -0.34 0.44
N PRO A 255 -10.22 -0.75 1.24
CA PRO A 255 -10.31 -0.63 2.70
C PRO A 255 -10.54 0.82 3.15
N ALA A 256 -9.84 1.80 2.57
CA ALA A 256 -10.08 3.22 2.90
C ALA A 256 -11.50 3.69 2.54
N ALA A 257 -12.03 3.24 1.39
CA ALA A 257 -13.42 3.52 1.01
C ALA A 257 -14.42 2.85 1.97
N SER A 258 -14.13 1.63 2.43
CA SER A 258 -14.94 0.90 3.41
C SER A 258 -14.95 1.60 4.77
N VAL A 259 -13.84 2.19 5.21
CA VAL A 259 -13.81 3.07 6.39
C VAL A 259 -14.76 4.25 6.21
N GLY A 260 -14.68 4.94 5.06
CA GLY A 260 -15.58 6.06 4.77
C GLY A 260 -17.06 5.66 4.76
N LEU A 261 -17.37 4.47 4.25
CA LEU A 261 -18.71 3.91 4.24
C LEU A 261 -19.21 3.61 5.67
N GLY A 262 -18.38 2.97 6.50
CA GLY A 262 -18.69 2.73 7.92
C GLY A 262 -18.93 4.03 8.70
N ILE A 263 -18.13 5.07 8.47
CA ILE A 263 -18.35 6.40 9.07
C ILE A 263 -19.69 7.00 8.60
N ALA A 264 -19.98 6.94 7.30
CA ALA A 264 -21.19 7.54 6.73
C ALA A 264 -22.49 6.87 7.21
N TYR A 265 -22.48 5.56 7.45
CA TYR A 265 -23.62 4.81 7.97
C TYR A 265 -23.61 4.64 9.49
N ALA A 266 -22.62 5.23 10.18
CA ALA A 266 -22.41 5.09 11.61
C ALA A 266 -22.30 3.61 12.05
N ASP A 267 -21.66 2.78 11.21
CA ASP A 267 -21.29 1.40 11.51
C ASP A 267 -19.84 1.36 12.03
N PRO A 268 -19.62 1.26 13.36
CA PRO A 268 -18.29 1.24 13.94
C PRO A 268 -17.54 -0.05 13.62
N ARG A 269 -18.24 -1.15 13.34
CA ARG A 269 -17.63 -2.47 13.05
C ARG A 269 -16.90 -2.40 11.73
N LEU A 270 -17.59 -1.93 10.69
CA LEU A 270 -17.01 -1.74 9.37
C LEU A 270 -15.89 -0.70 9.41
N ALA A 271 -16.13 0.46 10.05
CA ALA A 271 -15.13 1.53 10.12
C ALA A 271 -13.85 1.09 10.83
N PHE A 272 -13.96 0.37 11.94
CA PHE A 272 -12.81 -0.10 12.70
C PHE A 272 -12.10 -1.26 12.02
N GLY A 273 -12.82 -2.30 11.57
CA GLY A 273 -12.25 -3.45 10.89
C GLY A 273 -11.48 -3.07 9.62
N ALA A 274 -12.12 -2.26 8.76
CA ALA A 274 -11.46 -1.75 7.56
C ALA A 274 -10.31 -0.79 7.90
N GLY A 275 -10.42 -0.01 8.97
CA GLY A 275 -9.37 0.91 9.42
C GLY A 275 -8.11 0.18 9.88
N VAL A 276 -8.28 -0.90 10.65
CA VAL A 276 -7.17 -1.77 11.04
C VAL A 276 -6.53 -2.42 9.81
N LEU A 277 -7.34 -2.89 8.85
CA LEU A 277 -6.83 -3.45 7.59
C LEU A 277 -6.00 -2.45 6.79
N VAL A 278 -6.46 -1.19 6.67
CA VAL A 278 -5.69 -0.11 6.04
C VAL A 278 -4.34 0.06 6.73
N LEU A 279 -4.31 0.13 8.06
CA LEU A 279 -3.09 0.36 8.82
C LEU A 279 -2.11 -0.81 8.70
N VAL A 280 -2.60 -2.05 8.81
CA VAL A 280 -1.77 -3.25 8.63
C VAL A 280 -1.17 -3.28 7.24
N ASN A 281 -1.96 -3.00 6.19
CA ASN A 281 -1.47 -2.99 4.82
C ASN A 281 -0.43 -1.90 4.60
N LEU A 282 -0.71 -0.67 5.07
CA LEU A 282 0.21 0.47 4.95
C LEU A 282 1.56 0.19 5.61
N LEU A 283 1.54 -0.29 6.86
CA LEU A 283 2.75 -0.60 7.61
C LEU A 283 3.52 -1.76 6.99
N SER A 284 2.83 -2.81 6.54
CA SER A 284 3.44 -4.00 5.95
C SER A 284 4.10 -3.70 4.61
N ILE A 285 3.46 -2.88 3.76
CA ILE A 285 4.05 -2.39 2.50
C ILE A 285 5.35 -1.64 2.79
N ASN A 286 5.34 -0.74 3.80
CA ASN A 286 6.53 0.00 4.19
C ASN A 286 7.63 -0.91 4.73
N ILE A 287 7.31 -1.86 5.62
CA ILE A 287 8.29 -2.83 6.15
C ILE A 287 8.94 -3.61 5.01
N ALA A 288 8.12 -4.21 4.13
CA ALA A 288 8.62 -5.01 3.02
C ALA A 288 9.47 -4.18 2.05
N GLY A 289 9.03 -2.96 1.72
CA GLY A 289 9.78 -2.05 0.87
C GLY A 289 11.13 -1.66 1.48
N ILE A 290 11.15 -1.27 2.77
CA ILE A 290 12.39 -0.95 3.51
C ILE A 290 13.34 -2.15 3.52
N VAL A 291 12.85 -3.34 3.87
CA VAL A 291 13.67 -4.57 3.93
C VAL A 291 14.27 -4.88 2.57
N THR A 292 13.49 -4.77 1.50
CA THR A 292 13.94 -5.06 0.13
C THR A 292 15.04 -4.10 -0.32
N ILE A 293 14.84 -2.79 -0.17
CA ILE A 293 15.85 -1.77 -0.51
C ILE A 293 17.11 -1.94 0.36
N TRP A 294 16.93 -2.28 1.63
CA TRP A 294 18.05 -2.51 2.55
C TRP A 294 18.88 -3.74 2.18
N ILE A 295 18.25 -4.83 1.75
CA ILE A 295 18.92 -6.05 1.26
C ILE A 295 19.73 -5.74 -0.01
N LYS A 296 19.21 -4.88 -0.90
CA LYS A 296 19.91 -4.41 -2.11
C LYS A 296 21.09 -3.45 -1.82
N ARG A 297 21.45 -3.24 -0.54
CA ARG A 297 22.62 -2.48 -0.04
C ARG A 297 22.66 -0.99 -0.44
N TYR A 298 21.53 -0.31 -0.49
CA TYR A 298 21.47 1.15 -0.69
C TYR A 298 21.93 1.99 0.55
N ASN A 299 22.85 1.49 1.38
CA ASN A 299 23.27 2.12 2.65
C ASN A 299 24.35 3.21 2.46
N PRO A 300 24.27 4.38 3.14
CA PRO A 300 25.23 5.50 2.98
C PRO A 300 26.71 5.09 2.94
N THR A 301 27.49 5.67 2.02
CA THR A 301 28.92 5.37 1.78
C THR A 301 29.84 5.96 2.85
N HIS A 302 29.46 7.07 3.46
CA HIS A 302 30.22 7.69 4.54
C HIS A 302 30.06 6.90 5.85
N TRP A 303 31.18 6.44 6.42
CA TRP A 303 31.23 5.59 7.62
C TRP A 303 30.53 6.21 8.85
N TYR A 304 30.46 7.55 8.93
CA TYR A 304 29.76 8.27 10.00
C TYR A 304 28.23 8.20 9.85
N ASP A 305 27.72 8.28 8.61
CA ASP A 305 26.28 8.27 8.29
C ASP A 305 25.73 6.84 8.20
N ALA A 306 26.56 5.87 7.82
CA ALA A 306 26.17 4.47 7.67
C ALA A 306 25.66 3.85 8.99
N GLN A 307 26.30 4.17 10.12
CA GLN A 307 25.91 3.66 11.43
C GLN A 307 24.60 4.28 11.92
N GLN A 308 24.38 5.56 11.62
CA GLN A 308 23.18 6.30 11.99
C GLN A 308 21.98 5.88 11.15
N ALA A 309 22.16 5.74 9.82
CA ALA A 309 21.16 5.21 8.91
C ALA A 309 20.74 3.79 9.29
N ARG A 310 21.69 2.90 9.60
CA ARG A 310 21.36 1.53 10.04
C ARG A 310 20.54 1.51 11.33
N ARG A 311 20.87 2.36 12.31
CA ARG A 311 20.08 2.48 13.55
C ARG A 311 18.68 3.03 13.28
N ALA A 312 18.55 4.04 12.41
CA ALA A 312 17.26 4.61 12.02
C ALA A 312 16.38 3.58 11.32
N THR A 313 16.93 2.84 10.34
CA THR A 313 16.25 1.76 9.62
C THR A 313 15.78 0.66 10.56
N VAL A 314 16.68 0.13 11.41
CA VAL A 314 16.31 -0.91 12.39
C VAL A 314 15.28 -0.40 13.39
N GLY A 315 15.44 0.83 13.90
CA GLY A 315 14.48 1.44 14.82
C GLY A 315 13.09 1.56 14.20
N ARG A 316 12.99 2.02 12.94
CA ARG A 316 11.71 2.11 12.21
C ARG A 316 11.11 0.74 11.94
N LEU A 317 11.91 -0.24 11.53
CA LEU A 317 11.43 -1.63 11.35
C LEU A 317 10.89 -2.22 12.65
N VAL A 318 11.54 -1.97 13.79
CA VAL A 318 11.04 -2.42 15.10
C VAL A 318 9.72 -1.72 15.45
N VAL A 319 9.63 -0.40 15.27
CA VAL A 319 8.39 0.35 15.55
C VAL A 319 7.24 -0.10 14.65
N PHE A 320 7.45 -0.19 13.35
CA PHE A 320 6.44 -0.66 12.41
C PHE A 320 6.09 -2.13 12.67
N GLY A 321 7.08 -2.98 12.94
CA GLY A 321 6.87 -4.39 13.26
C GLY A 321 6.05 -4.60 14.52
N LEU A 322 6.33 -3.86 15.60
CA LEU A 322 5.52 -3.89 16.82
C LEU A 322 4.10 -3.39 16.57
N ALA A 323 3.93 -2.31 15.80
CA ALA A 323 2.61 -1.80 15.43
C ALA A 323 1.81 -2.83 14.61
N VAL A 324 2.43 -3.49 13.63
CA VAL A 324 1.81 -4.58 12.86
C VAL A 324 1.47 -5.74 13.78
N LEU A 325 2.36 -6.18 14.68
CA LEU A 325 2.06 -7.26 15.62
C LEU A 325 0.85 -6.95 16.50
N VAL A 326 0.76 -5.73 17.03
CA VAL A 326 -0.40 -5.31 17.84
C VAL A 326 -1.68 -5.30 16.99
N LEU A 327 -1.65 -4.69 15.81
CA LEU A 327 -2.82 -4.61 14.93
C LEU A 327 -3.24 -6.00 14.40
N THR A 328 -2.30 -6.86 14.05
CA THR A 328 -2.57 -8.24 13.60
C THR A 328 -3.05 -9.11 14.76
N SER A 329 -2.58 -8.90 15.99
CA SER A 329 -3.13 -9.59 17.16
C SER A 329 -4.59 -9.23 17.38
N PHE A 330 -4.95 -7.96 17.21
CA PHE A 330 -6.33 -7.52 17.22
C PHE A 330 -7.15 -8.19 16.11
N LEU A 331 -6.64 -8.20 14.87
CA LEU A 331 -7.30 -8.87 13.74
C LEU A 331 -7.49 -10.37 13.99
N ALA A 332 -6.51 -11.03 14.57
CA ALA A 332 -6.57 -12.46 14.86
C ALA A 332 -7.66 -12.76 15.90
N VAL A 333 -7.76 -11.97 16.98
CA VAL A 333 -8.82 -12.11 17.97
C VAL A 333 -10.19 -11.84 17.35
N SER A 334 -10.35 -10.72 16.64
CA SER A 334 -11.60 -10.39 15.94
C SER A 334 -12.00 -11.44 14.90
N SER A 335 -11.04 -12.05 14.21
CA SER A 335 -11.30 -13.10 13.22
C SER A 335 -11.68 -14.44 13.86
N LEU A 336 -11.22 -14.73 15.09
CA LEU A 336 -11.63 -15.92 15.82
C LEU A 336 -13.07 -15.77 16.30
N ASP A 337 -13.39 -14.63 16.91
CA ASP A 337 -14.76 -14.31 17.33
C ASP A 337 -15.74 -14.34 16.16
N ALA A 338 -15.36 -13.77 15.00
CA ALA A 338 -16.21 -13.80 13.81
C ALA A 338 -16.48 -15.23 13.30
N ARG A 339 -15.51 -16.15 13.43
CA ARG A 339 -15.69 -17.57 13.07
C ARG A 339 -16.57 -18.29 14.09
N GLU A 340 -16.39 -18.01 15.36
CA GLU A 340 -17.23 -18.57 16.43
C GLU A 340 -18.68 -18.11 16.26
N ASN A 341 -18.90 -16.83 15.94
CA ASN A 341 -20.22 -16.29 15.64
C ASN A 341 -20.83 -16.91 14.38
N ALA A 342 -20.09 -17.01 13.28
CA ALA A 342 -20.60 -17.66 12.07
C ALA A 342 -20.96 -19.14 12.30
N ALA A 343 -20.15 -19.85 13.10
CA ALA A 343 -20.44 -21.23 13.49
C ALA A 343 -21.65 -21.34 14.44
N PHE A 344 -21.85 -20.35 15.30
CA PHE A 344 -23.03 -20.23 16.16
C PHE A 344 -24.29 -19.96 15.34
N GLU A 345 -24.26 -19.01 14.41
CA GLU A 345 -25.39 -18.70 13.51
C GLU A 345 -25.82 -19.93 12.72
N GLN A 346 -24.87 -20.62 12.09
CA GLN A 346 -25.17 -21.83 11.32
C GLN A 346 -25.78 -22.94 12.18
N GLN A 347 -25.33 -23.09 13.44
CA GLN A 347 -25.93 -24.05 14.37
C GLN A 347 -27.34 -23.63 14.79
N VAL A 348 -27.56 -22.36 15.10
CA VAL A 348 -28.88 -21.86 15.50
C VAL A 348 -29.88 -21.92 14.35
N GLU A 349 -29.47 -21.61 13.12
CA GLU A 349 -30.30 -21.81 11.93
C GLU A 349 -30.67 -23.28 11.74
N ALA A 350 -29.71 -24.20 11.92
CA ALA A 350 -29.99 -25.63 11.86
C ALA A 350 -30.97 -26.09 12.95
N ILE A 351 -30.81 -25.59 14.18
CA ILE A 351 -31.73 -25.85 15.31
C ILE A 351 -33.12 -25.31 15.00
N ALA A 352 -33.22 -24.09 14.46
CA ALA A 352 -34.49 -23.47 14.10
C ALA A 352 -35.20 -24.26 12.99
N ALA A 353 -34.45 -24.70 11.97
CA ALA A 353 -34.96 -25.51 10.87
C ALA A 353 -35.41 -26.92 11.31
N ASP A 354 -34.71 -27.54 12.27
CA ASP A 354 -35.14 -28.83 12.85
C ASP A 354 -36.37 -28.68 13.77
N THR A 355 -36.54 -27.50 14.39
CA THR A 355 -37.64 -27.25 15.33
C THR A 355 -38.96 -26.94 14.63
N THR A 356 -38.92 -26.34 13.43
CA THR A 356 -40.13 -26.00 12.68
C THR A 356 -39.93 -26.07 11.17
N ASP A 357 -40.87 -26.73 10.49
CA ASP A 357 -40.97 -26.72 9.01
C ASP A 357 -41.41 -25.36 8.45
N GLN A 358 -41.75 -24.41 9.33
CA GLN A 358 -42.30 -23.09 8.98
C GLN A 358 -41.28 -21.95 9.13
N LEU A 359 -39.98 -22.24 9.06
CA LEU A 359 -38.92 -21.23 9.19
C LEU A 359 -38.87 -20.32 7.94
N LEU A 360 -38.86 -19.01 8.16
CA LEU A 360 -38.60 -18.00 7.13
C LEU A 360 -37.15 -17.50 7.18
N GLY A 361 -36.58 -17.39 8.38
CA GLY A 361 -35.21 -16.91 8.59
C GLY A 361 -34.89 -16.77 10.08
N VAL A 362 -33.62 -16.52 10.37
CA VAL A 362 -33.13 -16.22 11.72
C VAL A 362 -32.26 -14.98 11.66
N ASP A 363 -32.62 -13.97 12.45
CA ASP A 363 -31.84 -12.76 12.61
C ASP A 363 -31.10 -12.78 13.94
N PHE A 364 -29.88 -12.24 13.95
CA PHE A 364 -29.01 -12.24 15.11
C PHE A 364 -28.65 -10.81 15.51
N GLU A 365 -28.90 -10.46 16.76
CA GLU A 365 -28.47 -9.17 17.30
C GLU A 365 -27.23 -9.36 18.19
N TYR A 366 -26.12 -8.73 17.79
CA TYR A 366 -24.87 -8.77 18.53
C TYR A 366 -24.61 -7.46 19.24
N ARG A 367 -24.14 -7.52 20.49
CA ARG A 367 -23.50 -6.38 21.14
C ARG A 367 -22.01 -6.43 20.80
N ALA A 368 -21.53 -5.38 20.12
CA ALA A 368 -20.11 -5.22 19.87
C ALA A 368 -19.47 -4.56 21.09
N ASP A 369 -18.58 -5.28 21.76
CA ASP A 369 -17.56 -4.67 22.61
C ASP A 369 -16.25 -4.55 21.81
N LEU A 370 -15.32 -3.71 22.27
CA LEU A 370 -14.06 -3.40 21.57
C LEU A 370 -13.24 -4.63 21.16
N LEU A 371 -13.40 -5.76 21.86
CA LEU A 371 -12.61 -6.98 21.67
C LEU A 371 -13.45 -8.28 21.65
N SER A 372 -14.78 -8.20 21.81
CA SER A 372 -15.62 -9.40 21.81
C SER A 372 -16.99 -9.14 21.21
N GLN A 373 -17.49 -10.09 20.43
CA GLN A 373 -18.86 -10.09 19.92
C GLN A 373 -19.62 -11.25 20.57
N GLN A 374 -20.64 -10.94 21.37
CA GLN A 374 -21.51 -11.95 21.96
C GLN A 374 -22.93 -11.80 21.42
N PRO A 375 -23.59 -12.90 21.02
CA PRO A 375 -24.99 -12.87 20.62
C PRO A 375 -25.82 -12.40 21.80
N THR A 376 -26.63 -11.36 21.58
CA THR A 376 -27.41 -10.70 22.62
C THR A 376 -28.90 -11.00 22.48
N GLU A 377 -29.37 -11.23 21.25
CA GLU A 377 -30.72 -11.68 20.95
C GLU A 377 -30.74 -12.50 19.66
N VAL A 378 -31.60 -13.51 19.60
CA VAL A 378 -31.89 -14.28 18.38
C VAL A 378 -33.37 -14.09 18.04
N THR A 379 -33.67 -13.62 16.84
CA THR A 379 -35.04 -13.47 16.34
C THR A 379 -35.32 -14.53 15.29
N VAL A 380 -36.27 -15.41 15.56
CA VAL A 380 -36.66 -16.48 14.63
C VAL A 380 -37.95 -16.08 13.92
N HIS A 381 -37.89 -15.95 12.60
CA HIS A 381 -39.03 -15.61 11.76
C HIS A 381 -39.70 -16.89 11.28
N VAL A 382 -41.00 -17.02 11.55
CA VAL A 382 -41.80 -18.20 11.21
C VAL A 382 -43.11 -17.80 10.55
N TYR A 383 -43.66 -18.65 9.67
CA TYR A 383 -44.99 -18.46 9.10
C TYR A 383 -46.01 -19.44 9.68
N GLY A 384 -47.30 -19.15 9.57
CA GLY A 384 -48.37 -20.10 9.94
C GLY A 384 -48.96 -19.93 11.35
N ASP A 385 -50.03 -20.69 11.62
CA ASP A 385 -50.92 -20.48 12.77
C ASP A 385 -50.47 -21.19 14.06
N SER A 386 -49.33 -21.89 14.06
CA SER A 386 -48.82 -22.65 15.21
C SER A 386 -47.31 -22.50 15.37
N PRO A 387 -46.81 -21.28 15.66
CA PRO A 387 -45.39 -21.04 15.83
C PRO A 387 -44.83 -21.80 17.05
N PRO A 388 -43.58 -22.31 16.99
CA PRO A 388 -42.91 -22.86 18.14
C PRO A 388 -42.77 -21.81 19.25
N THR A 389 -42.83 -22.24 20.51
CA THR A 389 -42.63 -21.32 21.64
C THR A 389 -41.16 -20.90 21.71
N ALA A 390 -40.90 -19.61 21.88
CA ALA A 390 -39.55 -19.07 22.03
C ALA A 390 -38.70 -19.77 23.12
N ALA A 391 -39.35 -20.23 24.19
CA ALA A 391 -38.71 -21.01 25.26
C ALA A 391 -38.16 -22.37 24.76
N THR A 392 -38.84 -23.02 23.82
CA THR A 392 -38.41 -24.31 23.26
C THR A 392 -37.15 -24.15 22.41
N ILE A 393 -37.13 -23.11 21.55
CA ILE A 393 -35.97 -22.79 20.71
C ILE A 393 -34.80 -22.36 21.60
N ARG A 394 -35.04 -21.49 22.58
CA ARG A 394 -34.01 -21.05 23.53
C ARG A 394 -33.37 -22.20 24.29
N GLU A 395 -34.17 -23.15 24.77
CA GLU A 395 -33.65 -24.30 25.51
C GLU A 395 -32.81 -25.22 24.62
N ARG A 396 -33.22 -25.43 23.35
CA ARG A 396 -32.41 -26.18 22.37
C ARG A 396 -31.10 -25.47 22.06
N ILE A 397 -31.13 -24.17 21.79
CA ILE A 397 -29.92 -23.36 21.57
C ILE A 397 -28.98 -23.50 22.77
N ARG A 398 -29.50 -23.35 23.99
CA ARG A 398 -28.70 -23.51 25.21
C ARG A 398 -28.08 -24.90 25.35
N GLN A 399 -28.81 -25.96 25.02
CA GLN A 399 -28.33 -27.34 25.15
C GLN A 399 -27.27 -27.71 24.11
N GLU A 400 -27.39 -27.19 22.89
CA GLU A 400 -26.50 -27.56 21.79
C GLU A 400 -25.30 -26.62 21.62
N THR A 401 -25.44 -25.35 21.99
CA THR A 401 -24.38 -24.33 21.84
C THR A 401 -23.73 -23.91 23.16
N ASP A 402 -24.30 -24.28 24.31
CA ASP A 402 -23.89 -23.82 25.66
C ASP A 402 -24.01 -22.29 25.86
N VAL A 403 -24.67 -21.59 24.94
CA VAL A 403 -24.92 -20.13 25.01
C VAL A 403 -26.36 -19.86 25.42
N ASP A 404 -26.57 -19.10 26.50
CA ASP A 404 -27.90 -18.66 26.92
C ASP A 404 -28.20 -17.27 26.35
N VAL A 405 -28.92 -17.24 25.22
CA VAL A 405 -29.33 -16.02 24.53
C VAL A 405 -30.86 -15.90 24.58
N PRO A 406 -31.44 -14.71 24.86
CA PRO A 406 -32.87 -14.51 24.70
C PRO A 406 -33.29 -14.75 23.24
N VAL A 407 -34.42 -15.44 23.06
CA VAL A 407 -35.00 -15.75 21.75
C VAL A 407 -36.35 -15.05 21.64
N THR A 408 -36.57 -14.36 20.52
CA THR A 408 -37.85 -13.78 20.14
C THR A 408 -38.35 -14.53 18.90
N VAL A 409 -39.63 -14.93 18.89
CA VAL A 409 -40.25 -15.59 17.73
C VAL A 409 -41.24 -14.61 17.11
N VAL A 410 -41.00 -14.24 15.85
CA VAL A 410 -41.85 -13.33 15.09
C VAL A 410 -42.64 -14.15 14.07
N THR A 411 -43.96 -14.07 14.14
CA THR A 411 -44.84 -14.75 13.18
C THR A 411 -45.23 -13.80 12.06
N GLU A 412 -44.84 -14.12 10.84
CA GLU A 412 -45.21 -13.36 9.65
C GLU A 412 -46.39 -14.02 8.95
N ARG A 413 -47.35 -13.18 8.52
CA ARG A 413 -48.44 -13.62 7.64
C ARG A 413 -47.97 -13.53 6.21
N VAL A 414 -47.70 -14.68 5.60
CA VAL A 414 -47.48 -14.77 4.16
C VAL A 414 -48.85 -14.65 3.48
N ASP A 415 -49.17 -13.46 2.95
CA ASP A 415 -50.32 -13.31 2.05
C ASP A 415 -49.99 -14.03 0.74
N THR A 416 -50.53 -15.24 0.57
CA THR A 416 -50.50 -15.94 -0.73
C THR A 416 -51.42 -15.21 -1.70
N ALA A 417 -50.85 -14.40 -2.60
CA ALA A 417 -51.53 -13.80 -3.75
C ALA A 417 -51.03 -14.39 -5.06
#